data_AF-A0A4D9EQL6-F1
#
_entry.id   AF-A0A4D9EQL6-F1
#
_cell.length_a   1.000
_cell.length_b   1.000
_cell.length_c   1.000
_cell.angle_alpha   90.00
_cell.angle_beta   90.00
_cell.angle_gamma   90.00
#
_symmetry.space_group_name_H-M   'P 1'
#
loop_
_entity.id
_entity.type
_entity.pdbx_description
1 polymer ?
#
loop_
_entity_poly.entity_id
_entity_poly.type
_entity_poly.pdbx_seq_one_letter_code
_entity_poly.pdbx_strand_id
1 'polypeptide(L)'
;MKAECFLVYSKQYPCPSSPYPPIQYSSGMTVIMPIANEFDPDIVLVSAGFDAVEGHDAPLGGYKVTAKCFGHLTKQLLKLAAGRVVLALEGGHDLTAICDASEACVNALLGNELEPLPEDMLHQTPNMNAMASLQKATEIQSKYWKSVKPYPVLVGCALAETQKQEREETETVSAMASLSVDVEQSFAQEDSRAAGEPMEEEPAL
;
A
#
# COMPACT_ATOMS: atom_id res chain seq x y z
N MET A 1 15.80 -29.90 7.43
CA MET A 1 14.86 -29.25 6.51
C MET A 1 14.31 -28.00 7.18
N LYS A 2 15.03 -26.89 7.01
CA LYS A 2 14.53 -25.55 7.30
C LYS A 2 13.76 -25.07 6.08
N ALA A 3 12.45 -24.98 6.19
CA ALA A 3 11.60 -24.35 5.18
C ALA A 3 11.09 -23.04 5.76
N GLU A 4 11.25 -21.96 5.01
CA GLU A 4 10.67 -20.66 5.34
C GLU A 4 9.69 -20.28 4.23
N CYS A 5 8.44 -20.06 4.62
CA CYS A 5 7.45 -19.43 3.74
C CYS A 5 7.75 -17.93 3.74
N PHE A 6 8.40 -17.44 2.70
CA PHE A 6 8.36 -16.02 2.43
C PHE A 6 6.97 -15.74 1.83
N LEU A 7 6.14 -15.01 2.58
CA LEU A 7 4.96 -14.33 2.07
C LEU A 7 5.42 -13.22 1.11
N VAL A 8 6.01 -13.62 -0.01
CA VAL A 8 6.25 -12.74 -1.14
C VAL A 8 4.88 -12.63 -1.81
N TYR A 9 4.35 -11.43 -1.99
CA TYR A 9 3.03 -11.14 -2.58
C TYR A 9 1.84 -11.01 -1.63
N SER A 10 2.05 -10.90 -0.33
CA SER A 10 0.96 -10.52 0.58
C SER A 10 0.45 -9.10 0.27
N LYS A 11 -0.87 -8.95 0.19
CA LYS A 11 -1.58 -7.66 0.25
C LYS A 11 -1.02 -6.83 1.41
N GLN A 12 -0.21 -5.81 1.12
CA GLN A 12 -0.26 -4.62 1.96
C GLN A 12 -1.59 -3.95 1.58
N TYR A 13 -2.37 -3.39 2.51
CA TYR A 13 -3.59 -2.68 2.09
C TYR A 13 -3.19 -1.38 1.37
N PRO A 14 -3.67 -1.11 0.16
CA PRO A 14 -3.38 0.15 -0.49
C PRO A 14 -4.00 1.31 0.29
N CYS A 15 -3.21 2.36 0.52
CA CYS A 15 -3.74 3.65 0.98
C CYS A 15 -4.61 4.22 -0.16
N PRO A 16 -5.88 4.59 0.09
CA PRO A 16 -6.86 4.94 -0.95
C PRO A 16 -6.52 6.20 -1.78
N SER A 17 -5.42 6.89 -1.49
CA SER A 17 -5.09 8.20 -2.06
C SER A 17 -3.92 8.22 -3.05
N SER A 18 -3.25 7.10 -3.36
CA SER A 18 -2.14 7.14 -4.34
C SER A 18 -1.83 5.79 -5.01
N PRO A 19 -1.73 5.73 -6.35
CA PRO A 19 -1.27 4.55 -7.06
C PRO A 19 0.19 4.26 -6.74
N TYR A 20 0.49 3.03 -6.32
CA TYR A 20 1.85 2.61 -5.96
C TYR A 20 2.71 2.35 -7.21
N PRO A 21 3.82 3.08 -7.44
CA PRO A 21 4.71 2.81 -8.56
C PRO A 21 5.42 1.44 -8.44
N PRO A 22 5.91 0.89 -9.56
CA PRO A 22 6.43 -0.48 -9.66
C PRO A 22 7.63 -0.81 -8.74
N ILE A 23 8.39 0.20 -8.31
CA ILE A 23 9.65 0.02 -7.55
C ILE A 23 9.46 -0.43 -6.09
N GLN A 24 8.25 -0.42 -5.56
CA GLN A 24 8.06 -0.68 -4.14
C GLN A 24 8.29 -2.14 -3.74
N TYR A 25 8.00 -3.06 -4.67
CA TYR A 25 8.17 -4.49 -4.42
C TYR A 25 9.64 -4.92 -4.36
N SER A 26 10.52 -4.28 -5.16
CA SER A 26 11.96 -4.53 -5.09
C SER A 26 12.58 -3.99 -3.79
N SER A 27 11.98 -2.96 -3.19
CA SER A 27 12.44 -2.41 -1.92
C SER A 27 12.18 -3.35 -0.74
N GLY A 28 11.11 -4.15 -0.78
CA GLY A 28 10.86 -5.22 0.20
C GLY A 28 11.97 -6.27 0.24
N MET A 29 12.64 -6.51 -0.90
CA MET A 29 13.78 -7.44 -0.97
C MET A 29 14.99 -6.96 -0.15
N THR A 30 15.07 -5.66 0.18
CA THR A 30 16.11 -5.15 1.08
C THR A 30 15.97 -5.64 2.52
N VAL A 31 14.76 -6.05 2.93
CA VAL A 31 14.50 -6.65 4.24
C VAL A 31 14.48 -8.17 4.13
N ILE A 32 13.83 -8.71 3.09
CA ILE A 32 13.65 -10.16 2.91
C ILE A 32 14.99 -10.85 2.64
N MET A 33 15.81 -10.35 1.71
CA MET A 33 17.03 -11.04 1.31
C MET A 33 18.07 -11.16 2.44
N PRO A 34 18.35 -10.13 3.26
CA PRO A 34 19.27 -10.29 4.39
C PRO A 34 18.80 -11.35 5.39
N ILE A 35 17.51 -11.33 5.75
CA ILE A 35 16.90 -12.31 6.65
C ILE A 35 17.03 -13.72 6.07
N ALA A 36 16.65 -13.89 4.80
CA ALA A 36 16.70 -15.20 4.13
C ALA A 36 18.13 -15.76 4.04
N ASN A 37 19.12 -14.89 3.80
CA ASN A 37 20.52 -15.30 3.80
C ASN A 37 21.02 -15.67 5.21
N GLU A 38 20.58 -14.96 6.26
CA GLU A 38 20.94 -15.29 7.65
C GLU A 38 20.27 -16.59 8.12
N PHE A 39 19.05 -16.85 7.68
CA PHE A 39 18.32 -18.08 8.01
C PHE A 39 18.94 -19.33 7.38
N ASP A 40 19.49 -19.19 6.17
CA ASP A 40 20.09 -20.25 5.36
C ASP A 40 19.13 -21.42 5.11
N PRO A 41 18.10 -21.22 4.27
CA PRO A 41 17.05 -22.22 4.04
C PRO A 41 17.53 -23.41 3.20
N ASP A 42 16.99 -24.60 3.49
CA ASP A 42 17.19 -25.79 2.66
C ASP A 42 16.31 -25.74 1.40
N ILE A 43 15.16 -25.09 1.48
CA ILE A 43 14.17 -24.91 0.41
C ILE A 43 13.44 -23.58 0.61
N VAL A 44 13.06 -22.92 -0.49
CA VAL A 44 12.22 -21.72 -0.47
C VAL A 44 10.85 -22.07 -1.03
N LEU A 45 9.81 -21.79 -0.26
CA LEU A 45 8.41 -21.92 -0.70
C LEU A 45 7.81 -20.52 -0.82
N VAL A 46 7.24 -20.22 -1.98
CA VAL A 46 6.66 -18.92 -2.31
C VAL A 46 5.16 -19.08 -2.53
N SER A 47 4.35 -18.37 -1.74
CA SER A 47 2.92 -18.20 -2.02
C SER A 47 2.76 -17.14 -3.11
N ALA A 48 2.64 -17.57 -4.36
CA ALA A 48 2.67 -16.71 -5.54
C ALA A 48 1.28 -16.10 -5.80
N GLY A 49 0.96 -14.96 -5.16
CA GLY A 49 -0.23 -14.17 -5.48
C GLY A 49 0.04 -13.10 -6.54
N PHE A 50 -0.73 -13.07 -7.63
CA PHE A 50 -0.56 -12.07 -8.71
C PHE A 50 -1.56 -10.90 -8.64
N ASP A 51 -2.29 -10.75 -7.53
CA ASP A 51 -3.24 -9.65 -7.28
C ASP A 51 -2.59 -8.26 -7.23
N ALA A 52 -1.26 -8.20 -7.09
CA ALA A 52 -0.52 -6.94 -7.08
C ALA A 52 -0.16 -6.42 -8.49
N VAL A 53 -0.39 -7.22 -9.53
CA VAL A 53 -0.15 -6.80 -10.91
C VAL A 53 -1.15 -5.69 -11.30
N GLU A 54 -0.69 -4.71 -12.09
CA GLU A 54 -1.56 -3.65 -12.63
C GLU A 54 -2.81 -4.23 -13.32
N GLY A 55 -3.96 -3.59 -13.12
CA GLY A 55 -5.26 -4.02 -13.67
C GLY A 55 -6.25 -4.51 -12.61
N HIS A 56 -5.82 -4.73 -11.37
CA HIS A 56 -6.71 -5.08 -10.27
C HIS A 56 -7.28 -3.84 -9.57
N ASP A 57 -8.61 -3.72 -9.53
CA ASP A 57 -9.30 -2.63 -8.83
C ASP A 57 -8.93 -2.56 -7.34
N ALA A 58 -9.03 -1.35 -6.78
CA ALA A 58 -8.65 -1.01 -5.40
C ALA A 58 -9.16 -1.95 -4.28
N PRO A 59 -10.35 -2.59 -4.32
CA PRO A 59 -10.75 -3.52 -3.27
C PRO A 59 -9.98 -4.86 -3.29
N LEU A 60 -9.40 -5.26 -4.42
CA LEU A 60 -8.75 -6.56 -4.59
C LEU A 60 -7.23 -6.48 -4.71
N GLY A 61 -6.68 -5.39 -5.27
CA GLY A 61 -5.26 -5.21 -5.46
C GLY A 61 -4.86 -3.75 -5.27
N GLY A 62 -5.18 -2.89 -6.23
CA GLY A 62 -4.84 -1.46 -6.17
C GLY A 62 -3.34 -1.16 -6.33
N TYR A 63 -2.53 -2.18 -6.58
CA TYR A 63 -1.10 -2.06 -6.90
C TYR A 63 -0.89 -1.97 -8.40
N LYS A 64 0.26 -1.40 -8.79
CA LYS A 64 0.69 -1.30 -10.19
C LYS A 64 2.05 -1.94 -10.40
N VAL A 65 2.20 -3.18 -9.93
CA VAL A 65 3.41 -3.95 -10.18
C VAL A 65 3.34 -4.53 -11.59
N THR A 66 4.45 -4.49 -12.32
CA THR A 66 4.52 -5.12 -13.64
C THR A 66 4.79 -6.62 -13.50
N ALA A 67 4.22 -7.44 -14.38
CA ALA A 67 4.51 -8.88 -14.44
C ALA A 67 6.02 -9.19 -14.48
N LYS A 68 6.79 -8.38 -15.23
CA LYS A 68 8.26 -8.49 -15.31
C LYS A 68 8.93 -8.41 -13.94
N CYS A 69 8.43 -7.59 -13.03
CA CYS A 69 8.96 -7.47 -11.67
C CYS A 69 8.92 -8.80 -10.92
N PHE A 70 7.86 -9.60 -11.08
CA PHE A 70 7.74 -10.93 -10.47
C PHE A 70 8.83 -11.90 -10.93
N GLY A 71 9.19 -11.85 -12.22
CA GLY A 71 10.34 -12.59 -12.75
C GLY A 71 11.65 -12.19 -12.07
N HIS A 72 11.90 -10.87 -11.93
CA HIS A 72 13.10 -10.37 -11.25
C HIS A 72 13.15 -10.75 -9.77
N LEU A 73 12.03 -10.70 -9.07
CA LEU A 73 11.91 -11.16 -7.68
C LEU A 73 12.22 -12.66 -7.55
N THR A 74 11.64 -13.47 -8.44
CA THR A 74 11.90 -14.92 -8.51
C THR A 74 13.39 -15.19 -8.74
N LYS A 75 14.04 -14.42 -9.63
CA LYS A 75 15.48 -14.50 -9.88
C LYS A 75 16.33 -14.15 -8.65
N GLN A 76 15.87 -13.26 -7.78
CA GLN A 76 16.56 -12.99 -6.52
C GLN A 76 16.45 -14.18 -5.55
N LEU A 77 15.26 -14.77 -5.43
CA LEU A 77 15.02 -15.92 -4.56
C LEU A 77 15.80 -17.17 -5.00
N LEU A 78 16.01 -17.35 -6.30
CA LEU A 78 16.85 -18.45 -6.83
C LEU A 78 18.31 -18.41 -6.38
N LYS A 79 18.79 -17.28 -5.84
CA LYS A 79 20.12 -17.19 -5.23
C LYS A 79 20.21 -17.91 -3.88
N LEU A 80 19.07 -18.21 -3.27
CA LEU A 80 18.94 -18.90 -1.97
C LEU A 80 18.79 -20.41 -2.19
N ALA A 81 19.03 -21.21 -1.14
CA ALA A 81 18.78 -22.66 -1.12
C ALA A 81 19.36 -23.43 -2.33
N ALA A 82 20.46 -22.95 -2.92
CA ALA A 82 21.02 -23.44 -4.18
C ALA A 82 19.98 -23.59 -5.32
N GLY A 83 19.06 -22.63 -5.42
CA GLY A 83 18.01 -22.60 -6.45
C GLY A 83 16.81 -23.51 -6.18
N ARG A 84 16.72 -24.16 -5.01
CA ARG A 84 15.56 -24.98 -4.63
C ARG A 84 14.40 -24.09 -4.19
N VAL A 85 13.69 -23.54 -5.18
CA VAL A 85 12.56 -22.63 -5.01
C VAL A 85 11.32 -23.25 -5.64
N VAL A 86 10.19 -23.23 -4.92
CA VAL A 86 8.87 -23.66 -5.43
C VAL A 86 7.88 -22.52 -5.28
N LEU A 87 7.20 -22.17 -6.37
CA LEU A 87 6.12 -21.20 -6.40
C LEU A 87 4.78 -21.94 -6.43
N ALA A 88 3.87 -21.60 -5.52
CA ALA A 88 2.51 -22.11 -5.50
C ALA A 88 1.55 -20.95 -5.71
N LEU A 89 0.79 -20.95 -6.82
CA LEU A 89 -0.20 -19.92 -7.13
C LEU A 89 -1.26 -19.86 -6.01
N GLU A 90 -1.50 -18.66 -5.48
CA GLU A 90 -2.51 -18.42 -4.43
C GLU A 90 -3.66 -17.55 -4.97
N GLY A 91 -3.37 -16.27 -5.21
CA GLY A 91 -4.30 -15.25 -5.69
C GLY A 91 -3.99 -14.77 -7.11
N GLY A 92 -4.88 -13.94 -7.63
CA GLY A 92 -4.90 -13.44 -9.01
C GLY A 92 -6.32 -13.49 -9.54
N HIS A 93 -6.88 -12.35 -9.93
CA HIS A 93 -8.25 -12.29 -10.47
C HIS A 93 -8.27 -11.97 -11.96
N ASP A 94 -7.35 -11.13 -12.43
CA ASP A 94 -7.19 -10.86 -13.85
C ASP A 94 -6.37 -11.97 -14.53
N LEU A 95 -6.98 -12.65 -15.50
CA LEU A 95 -6.35 -13.77 -16.20
C LEU A 95 -5.09 -13.35 -16.96
N THR A 96 -5.09 -12.15 -17.53
CA THR A 96 -3.95 -11.64 -18.31
C THR A 96 -2.77 -11.41 -17.38
N ALA A 97 -3.00 -10.73 -16.26
CA ALA A 97 -2.03 -10.48 -15.21
C ALA A 97 -1.43 -11.77 -14.64
N ILE A 98 -2.27 -12.78 -14.37
CA ILE A 98 -1.81 -14.09 -13.90
C ILE A 98 -0.94 -14.77 -14.95
N CYS A 99 -1.37 -14.78 -16.22
CA CYS A 99 -0.62 -15.40 -17.31
C CYS A 99 0.75 -14.73 -17.48
N ASP A 100 0.78 -13.40 -17.60
CA ASP A 100 2.00 -12.63 -17.83
C ASP A 100 2.98 -12.77 -16.66
N ALA A 101 2.49 -12.71 -15.42
CA ALA A 101 3.33 -12.85 -14.23
C ALA A 101 3.83 -14.29 -14.06
N SER A 102 2.98 -15.29 -14.33
CA SER A 102 3.38 -16.70 -14.33
C SER A 102 4.45 -16.98 -15.37
N GLU A 103 4.30 -16.45 -16.59
CA GLU A 103 5.30 -16.55 -17.66
C GLU A 103 6.64 -15.94 -17.21
N ALA A 104 6.62 -14.73 -16.65
CA ALA A 104 7.83 -14.07 -16.16
C ALA A 104 8.53 -14.87 -15.04
N CYS A 105 7.77 -15.45 -14.11
CA CYS A 105 8.29 -16.31 -13.05
C CYS A 105 8.90 -17.60 -13.60
N VAL A 106 8.20 -18.29 -14.52
CA VAL A 106 8.69 -19.53 -15.13
C VAL A 106 9.95 -19.27 -15.96
N ASN A 107 10.01 -18.17 -16.71
CA ASN A 107 11.23 -17.76 -17.42
C ASN A 107 12.42 -17.59 -16.47
N ALA A 108 12.20 -16.99 -15.29
CA ALA A 108 13.24 -16.88 -14.27
C ALA A 108 13.68 -18.25 -13.72
N LEU A 109 12.74 -19.16 -13.44
CA LEU A 109 13.01 -20.51 -12.95
C LEU A 109 13.80 -21.36 -13.96
N LEU A 110 13.56 -21.18 -15.26
CA LEU A 110 14.31 -21.83 -16.33
C LEU A 110 15.72 -21.25 -16.50
N GLY A 111 16.05 -20.15 -15.82
CA GLY A 111 17.34 -19.47 -15.96
C GLY A 111 17.47 -18.63 -17.23
N ASN A 112 16.34 -18.31 -17.88
CA ASN A 112 16.34 -17.45 -19.07
C ASN A 112 16.78 -16.03 -18.70
N GLU A 113 17.36 -15.33 -19.67
CA GLU A 113 17.65 -13.91 -19.52
C GLU A 113 16.33 -13.13 -19.44
N LEU A 114 16.16 -12.36 -18.37
CA LEU A 114 14.96 -11.56 -18.17
C LEU A 114 15.15 -10.20 -18.83
N GLU A 115 14.09 -9.70 -19.45
CA GLU A 115 14.09 -8.35 -19.98
C GLU A 115 14.44 -7.34 -18.86
N PRO A 116 15.34 -6.38 -19.14
CA PRO A 116 15.73 -5.39 -18.16
C PRO A 116 14.50 -4.57 -17.73
N LEU A 117 14.44 -4.24 -16.45
CA LEU A 117 13.46 -3.29 -15.97
C LEU A 117 13.83 -1.89 -16.49
N PRO A 118 12.85 -1.11 -16.98
CA PRO A 118 13.02 0.30 -17.29
C PRO A 118 13.84 1.07 -16.23
N GLU A 119 14.81 1.88 -16.68
CA GLU A 119 15.75 2.60 -15.80
C GLU A 119 15.05 3.58 -14.86
N ASP A 120 13.96 4.20 -15.32
CA ASP A 120 13.11 5.06 -14.51
C ASP A 120 12.49 4.31 -13.32
N MET A 121 12.18 3.03 -13.48
CA MET A 121 11.71 2.17 -12.39
C MET A 121 12.84 1.67 -11.47
N LEU A 122 14.11 1.81 -11.84
CA LEU A 122 15.25 1.44 -10.97
C LEU A 122 15.69 2.59 -10.06
N HIS A 123 15.45 3.83 -10.49
CA HIS A 123 15.88 5.04 -9.78
C HIS A 123 14.76 5.74 -9.00
N GLN A 124 13.51 5.28 -9.10
CA GLN A 124 12.42 5.83 -8.32
C GLN A 124 12.58 5.54 -6.83
N THR A 125 12.45 6.55 -5.98
CA THR A 125 12.36 6.32 -4.54
C THR A 125 10.99 5.74 -4.19
N PRO A 126 10.91 4.77 -3.25
CA PRO A 126 9.61 4.29 -2.75
C PRO A 126 8.79 5.45 -2.21
N ASN A 127 7.46 5.35 -2.29
CA ASN A 127 6.62 6.40 -1.73
C ASN A 127 6.70 6.41 -0.19
N MET A 128 6.21 7.50 0.42
CA MET A 128 6.24 7.69 1.87
C MET A 128 5.66 6.51 2.65
N ASN A 129 4.53 5.98 2.22
CA ASN A 129 3.87 4.85 2.88
C ASN A 129 4.73 3.58 2.85
N ALA A 130 5.38 3.30 1.71
CA ALA A 130 6.30 2.19 1.57
C ALA A 130 7.56 2.40 2.43
N MET A 131 8.10 3.61 2.46
CA MET A 131 9.24 3.98 3.30
C MET A 131 8.93 3.76 4.79
N ALA A 132 7.80 4.28 5.27
CA ALA A 132 7.34 4.10 6.65
C ALA A 132 7.12 2.61 6.99
N SER A 133 6.53 1.84 6.07
CA SER A 133 6.32 0.40 6.24
C SER A 133 7.65 -0.36 6.33
N LEU A 134 8.61 -0.04 5.46
CA LEU A 134 9.95 -0.66 5.46
C LEU A 134 10.73 -0.30 6.72
N GLN A 135 10.65 0.95 7.17
CA GLN A 135 11.25 1.39 8.43
C GLN A 135 10.66 0.61 9.60
N LYS A 136 9.33 0.49 9.67
CA LYS A 136 8.67 -0.24 10.76
C LYS A 136 9.01 -1.72 10.74
N ALA A 137 8.99 -2.34 9.56
CA ALA A 137 9.37 -3.74 9.39
C ALA A 137 10.81 -3.97 9.85
N THR A 138 11.73 -3.11 9.43
CA THR A 138 13.15 -3.18 9.81
C THR A 138 13.35 -2.98 11.31
N GLU A 139 12.67 -2.02 11.92
CA GLU A 139 12.72 -1.77 13.37
C GLU A 139 12.30 -3.01 14.15
N ILE A 140 11.20 -3.66 13.74
CA ILE A 140 10.70 -4.87 14.38
C ILE A 140 11.66 -6.05 14.17
N GLN A 141 12.10 -6.29 12.93
CA GLN A 141 12.91 -7.45 12.57
C GLN A 141 14.36 -7.37 13.07
N SER A 142 14.92 -6.16 13.20
CA SER A 142 16.29 -5.96 13.72
C SER A 142 16.52 -6.48 15.14
N LYS A 143 15.44 -6.72 15.91
CA LYS A 143 15.50 -7.33 17.24
C LYS A 143 15.86 -8.81 17.19
N TYR A 144 15.58 -9.48 16.08
CA TYR A 144 15.73 -10.92 15.91
C TYR A 144 16.82 -11.29 14.91
N TRP A 145 17.08 -10.43 13.92
CA TRP A 145 17.99 -10.70 12.81
C TRP A 145 19.13 -9.68 12.78
N LYS A 146 20.37 -10.16 12.83
CA LYS A 146 21.57 -9.29 12.84
C LYS A 146 21.87 -8.69 11.47
N SER A 147 21.43 -9.35 10.41
CA SER A 147 21.58 -8.93 9.03
C SER A 147 20.72 -7.72 8.66
N VAL A 148 19.64 -7.48 9.42
CA VAL A 148 18.69 -6.40 9.19
C VAL A 148 19.23 -5.10 9.78
N LYS A 149 19.68 -4.19 8.91
CA LYS A 149 20.15 -2.85 9.29
C LYS A 149 19.00 -1.84 9.22
N PRO A 150 18.97 -0.82 10.09
CA PRO A 150 17.98 0.26 10.02
C PRO A 150 17.89 0.85 8.60
N TYR A 151 16.67 0.93 8.08
CA TYR A 151 16.41 1.47 6.76
C TYR A 151 16.66 2.99 6.80
N PRO A 152 17.48 3.55 5.89
CA PRO A 152 17.88 4.95 5.99
C PRO A 152 16.66 5.88 5.88
N VAL A 153 16.50 6.76 6.88
CA VAL A 153 15.50 7.83 6.86
C VAL A 153 16.00 8.91 5.91
N LEU A 154 15.26 9.22 4.85
CA LEU A 154 15.47 10.46 4.13
C LEU A 154 14.99 11.59 5.06
N VAL A 155 15.92 12.37 5.63
CA VAL A 155 15.64 13.39 6.65
C VAL A 155 14.60 14.44 6.20
N GLY A 156 14.39 14.62 4.89
CA GLY A 156 13.32 15.49 4.37
C GLY A 156 11.89 14.98 4.59
N CYS A 157 11.71 13.68 4.76
CA CYS A 157 10.41 13.03 4.89
C CYS A 157 9.79 13.22 6.28
N ALA A 158 10.60 13.10 7.33
CA ALA A 158 10.15 13.28 8.72
C ALA A 158 9.63 14.71 8.98
N LEU A 159 10.25 15.72 8.34
CA LEU A 159 9.81 17.11 8.48
C LEU A 159 8.44 17.36 7.83
N ALA A 160 8.18 16.72 6.69
CA ALA A 160 6.91 16.81 5.99
C ALA A 160 5.79 16.04 6.72
N GLU A 161 6.11 14.94 7.39
CA GLU A 161 5.16 14.15 8.20
C GLU A 161 4.73 14.92 9.44
N THR A 162 5.64 15.56 10.17
CA THR A 162 5.29 16.43 11.31
C THR A 162 4.38 17.57 10.85
N GLN A 163 4.72 18.23 9.73
CA GLN A 163 3.91 19.34 9.21
C GLN A 163 2.54 18.90 8.68
N LYS A 164 2.44 17.70 8.11
CA LYS A 164 1.15 17.18 7.59
C LYS A 164 0.25 16.69 8.72
N GLN A 165 0.81 16.04 9.74
CA GLN A 165 0.09 15.64 10.95
C GLN A 165 -0.41 16.87 11.72
N GLU A 166 0.44 17.89 11.90
CA GLU A 166 0.06 19.17 12.50
C GLU A 166 -1.03 19.89 11.68
N ARG A 167 -0.99 19.79 10.35
CA ARG A 167 -1.98 20.38 9.46
C ARG A 167 -3.33 19.66 9.51
N GLU A 168 -3.35 18.33 9.49
CA GLU A 168 -4.59 17.56 9.61
C GLU A 168 -5.21 17.71 11.02
N GLU A 169 -4.39 17.80 12.07
CA GLU A 169 -4.85 18.10 13.42
C GLU A 169 -5.42 19.53 13.53
N THR A 170 -4.78 20.52 12.91
CA THR A 170 -5.31 21.90 12.92
C THR A 170 -6.58 22.05 12.07
N GLU A 171 -6.68 21.38 10.93
CA GLU A 171 -7.89 21.38 10.09
C GLU A 171 -9.08 20.71 10.81
N THR A 172 -8.84 19.59 11.52
CA THR A 172 -9.88 18.91 12.31
C THR A 172 -10.32 19.73 13.53
N VAL A 173 -9.38 20.34 14.26
CA VAL A 173 -9.70 21.25 15.37
C VAL A 173 -10.47 22.47 14.86
N SER A 174 -10.09 23.03 13.71
CA SER A 174 -10.81 24.14 13.09
C SER A 174 -12.24 23.76 12.70
N ALA A 175 -12.44 22.57 12.13
CA ALA A 175 -13.76 22.08 11.76
C ALA A 175 -14.65 21.85 12.99
N MET A 176 -14.11 21.29 14.08
CA MET A 176 -14.85 21.13 15.34
C MET A 176 -15.19 22.49 15.99
N ALA A 177 -14.32 23.48 15.89
CA ALA A 177 -14.59 24.83 16.38
C ALA A 177 -15.73 25.52 15.60
N SER A 178 -15.80 25.33 14.28
CA SER A 178 -16.87 25.88 13.44
C SER A 178 -18.25 25.26 13.71
N LEU A 179 -18.31 24.05 14.28
CA LEU A 179 -19.55 23.39 14.66
C LEU A 179 -20.11 23.85 16.02
N SER A 180 -19.37 24.71 16.75
CA SER A 180 -19.65 25.00 18.15
C SER A 180 -20.35 26.34 18.44
N VAL A 181 -20.94 26.99 17.44
CA VAL A 181 -21.78 28.19 17.62
C VAL A 181 -23.10 28.06 16.89
N ASP A 182 -24.13 27.60 17.60
CA ASP A 182 -25.52 28.03 17.43
C ASP A 182 -26.37 27.49 18.59
N VAL A 183 -26.15 28.06 19.78
CA VAL A 183 -27.16 28.06 20.85
C VAL A 183 -27.22 29.46 21.44
N GLU A 184 -28.34 30.13 21.13
CA GLU A 184 -28.91 31.37 21.68
C GLU A 184 -28.36 32.73 21.19
N GLN A 185 -29.15 33.41 20.34
CA GLN A 185 -29.95 34.57 20.76
C GLN A 185 -30.81 35.14 19.61
N SER A 186 -32.13 34.98 19.71
CA SER A 186 -33.09 35.89 19.09
C SER A 186 -34.29 36.09 20.01
N PHE A 187 -34.12 36.96 21.01
CA PHE A 187 -35.21 37.54 21.79
C PHE A 187 -34.99 39.04 21.94
N ALA A 188 -35.78 39.79 21.16
CA ALA A 188 -36.25 41.18 21.30
C ALA A 188 -36.61 41.62 19.87
N GLN A 189 -37.81 42.04 19.49
CA GLN A 189 -38.90 42.67 20.22
C GLN A 189 -40.03 42.87 19.20
N GLU A 190 -41.27 42.41 19.46
CA GLU A 190 -42.48 43.10 18.99
C GLU A 190 -43.71 42.61 19.76
N ASP A 191 -44.32 43.55 20.46
CA ASP A 191 -45.45 43.40 21.36
C ASP A 191 -46.66 44.01 20.63
N SER A 192 -47.68 43.19 20.36
CA SER A 192 -49.12 43.52 20.35
C SER A 192 -49.93 42.61 19.41
N ARG A 193 -50.84 41.85 20.03
CA ARG A 193 -51.90 41.09 19.39
C ARG A 193 -53.00 42.05 18.92
N ALA A 194 -53.43 41.93 17.67
CA ALA A 194 -54.79 42.31 17.26
C ALA A 194 -55.27 41.42 16.11
N ALA A 195 -56.54 41.07 16.20
CA ALA A 195 -57.28 40.05 15.46
C ALA A 195 -57.41 40.30 13.94
N GLY A 196 -57.71 39.22 13.20
CA GLY A 196 -58.35 39.30 11.89
C GLY A 196 -58.11 38.08 11.01
N GLU A 197 -58.99 37.07 11.09
CA GLU A 197 -59.17 36.10 9.99
C GLU A 197 -59.84 36.78 8.80
N PRO A 198 -59.50 36.39 7.56
CA PRO A 198 -60.53 36.27 6.54
C PRO A 198 -60.48 34.92 5.81
N MET A 199 -61.67 34.31 5.70
CA MET A 199 -61.98 33.14 4.87
C MET A 199 -61.68 33.40 3.38
N GLU A 200 -61.13 32.40 2.70
CA GLU A 200 -61.20 32.30 1.25
C GLU A 200 -62.51 31.58 0.85
N GLU A 201 -63.33 32.22 0.03
CA GLU A 201 -64.52 31.64 -0.59
C GLU A 201 -64.20 31.40 -2.08
N GLU A 202 -64.11 30.14 -2.49
CA GLU A 202 -64.06 29.73 -3.90
C GLU A 202 -65.45 29.19 -4.30
N PRO A 203 -66.11 29.72 -5.34
CA PRO A 203 -67.37 29.15 -5.80
C PRO A 203 -67.10 28.00 -6.79
N ALA A 204 -67.76 26.87 -6.55
CA ALA A 204 -67.93 25.82 -7.55
C ALA A 204 -69.26 26.02 -8.31
N LEU A 205 -69.14 26.04 -9.65
CA LEU A 205 -70.15 25.99 -10.73
C LEU A 205 -70.77 27.31 -11.20
#